data_AF-A0A2N0U5R1-F1
#
_entry.id   AF-A0A2N0U5R1-F1
#
_cell.length_a   1.000
_cell.length_b   1.000
_cell.length_c   1.000
_cell.angle_alpha   90.00
_cell.angle_beta   90.00
_cell.angle_gamma   90.00
#
_symmetry.space_group_name_H-M   'P 1'
#
loop_
_entity.id
_entity.type
_entity.pdbx_description
1 polymer ?
#
loop_
_entity_poly.entity_id
_entity_poly.type
_entity_poly.pdbx_seq_one_letter_code
_entity_poly.pdbx_strand_id
1 'polypeptide(L)'
;MRNFKFNVMILAIFALIFTSCSKDENSGVEQQVSEGVAELYLGPVLNAEIRKALQKQEAELPECSEDAPAYAQISLVYGDAETPVDVIVPIIIDGTDLFTDYDEALEIPVASGETTVSVTLNDFLVWNDDGGAPGEVIWAAPKTGSDFAGIVSQSLPFSWDLRAGSKTYTDVEVLCFDDRDVNLYGYQFFDIIPVEIYEFCVFANYCNDAGRHFTANYTFDITYIGDDNDIPLYTGEMPMTGNTEDDDSGDWYADPLCLAIPAPIYGEGPDTDYIRVTATLANWDANYPAPGAVDPISEDLSWNEVQSFFVDGDNINYWHIFFNCEDDDGGQTGSDDDGDGVPNDIDECPGTDPGVEVDEVGCESIQVPGRDIVVLNDINVIDNTAMQDPDNVQFVKNLVNFTTSGSRNNGSTFMFDFGRGSSCGSCAGTWSTMRDVVQGEGFTISDISSSSGTLTSIDSDVKIILLALPNVQYTLEEINTLKQFASEGGRIIFMGEHEGFYGSSGIGIENQFLVNIGAVLFNTGGSIDCGYVELPTESNRVHPIMQGVETLTIGCASVIEPGEGDFALFYDSTNELVLGGVAKIDTAPIAELAQVERSKSRQSNIKLPKPSSSTGY
;
A
#
# COMPACT_ATOMS: atom_id res chain seq x y z
N MET A 1 -81.01 0.56 19.20
CA MET A 1 -79.76 0.44 18.43
C MET A 1 -78.55 0.96 19.22
N ARG A 2 -78.41 0.59 20.49
CA ARG A 2 -77.36 1.10 21.39
C ARG A 2 -76.38 0.00 21.84
N ASN A 3 -76.75 -1.27 21.65
CA ASN A 3 -75.94 -2.44 22.03
C ASN A 3 -75.10 -3.01 20.87
N PHE A 4 -75.32 -2.55 19.63
CA PHE A 4 -74.52 -3.00 18.48
C PHE A 4 -73.21 -2.19 18.36
N LYS A 5 -73.24 -0.90 18.71
CA LYS A 5 -72.03 -0.04 18.68
C LYS A 5 -71.07 -0.30 19.84
N PHE A 6 -71.56 -0.84 20.96
CA PHE A 6 -70.72 -1.17 22.12
C PHE A 6 -69.92 -2.47 21.90
N ASN A 7 -70.52 -3.46 21.22
CA ASN A 7 -69.83 -4.71 20.90
C ASN A 7 -68.79 -4.55 19.78
N VAL A 8 -68.97 -3.59 18.86
CA VAL A 8 -67.97 -3.27 17.84
C VAL A 8 -66.78 -2.49 18.43
N MET A 9 -66.99 -1.72 19.50
CA MET A 9 -65.90 -1.03 20.22
C MET A 9 -65.02 -1.99 21.03
N ILE A 10 -65.61 -3.05 21.61
CA ILE A 10 -64.86 -4.06 22.37
C ILE A 10 -64.03 -4.97 21.44
N LEU A 11 -64.52 -5.25 20.23
CA LEU A 11 -63.78 -6.01 19.22
C LEU A 11 -62.62 -5.21 18.58
N ALA A 12 -62.74 -3.88 18.48
CA ALA A 12 -61.64 -3.04 17.98
C ALA A 12 -60.53 -2.83 19.01
N ILE A 13 -60.86 -2.82 20.31
CA ILE A 13 -59.86 -2.70 21.40
C ILE A 13 -59.14 -4.04 21.64
N PHE A 14 -59.77 -5.18 21.38
CA PHE A 14 -59.11 -6.48 21.41
C PHE A 14 -58.20 -6.76 20.20
N ALA A 15 -58.39 -6.03 19.09
CA ALA A 15 -57.52 -6.13 17.90
C ALA A 15 -56.25 -5.26 18.00
N LEU A 16 -56.21 -4.29 18.93
CA LEU A 16 -55.07 -3.37 19.13
C LEU A 16 -54.10 -3.81 20.24
N ILE A 17 -54.35 -4.94 20.90
CA ILE A 17 -53.48 -5.50 21.96
C ILE A 17 -52.58 -6.63 21.41
N PHE A 18 -52.66 -6.96 20.12
CA PHE A 18 -51.88 -8.04 19.49
C PHE A 18 -50.87 -7.60 18.41
N THR A 19 -50.50 -6.32 18.34
CA THR A 19 -49.50 -5.83 17.34
C THR A 19 -48.39 -4.97 17.94
N SER A 20 -47.91 -5.31 19.14
CA SER A 20 -46.75 -4.66 19.74
C SER A 20 -45.94 -5.62 20.61
N CYS A 21 -45.25 -6.55 19.96
CA CYS A 21 -43.97 -7.08 20.42
C CYS A 21 -43.09 -7.17 19.16
N SER A 22 -42.09 -6.30 19.03
CA SER A 22 -40.92 -6.64 18.22
C SER A 22 -40.29 -7.86 18.88
N LYS A 23 -39.99 -8.89 18.10
CA LYS A 23 -39.38 -10.13 18.56
C LYS A 23 -38.04 -9.82 19.26
N ASP A 24 -38.03 -9.91 20.59
CA ASP A 24 -36.92 -10.49 21.31
C ASP A 24 -36.98 -12.00 21.06
N GLU A 25 -36.21 -12.50 20.10
CA GLU A 25 -35.86 -13.92 20.04
C GLU A 25 -34.62 -14.13 20.91
N ASN A 26 -34.82 -14.23 22.23
CA ASN A 26 -33.97 -15.11 23.01
C ASN A 26 -34.57 -16.51 22.93
N SER A 27 -34.43 -17.12 21.76
CA SER A 27 -34.50 -18.55 21.61
C SER A 27 -33.07 -19.01 21.78
N GLY A 28 -32.79 -19.86 22.78
CA GLY A 28 -31.57 -20.67 22.74
C GLY A 28 -31.59 -21.44 21.43
N VAL A 29 -30.86 -20.95 20.44
CA VAL A 29 -30.56 -21.69 19.23
C VAL A 29 -29.50 -22.67 19.70
N GLU A 30 -29.91 -23.90 20.04
CA GLU A 30 -29.04 -25.04 19.77
C GLU A 30 -28.74 -24.97 18.27
N GLN A 31 -27.63 -24.33 17.92
CA GLN A 31 -27.08 -24.29 16.57
C GLN A 31 -26.92 -25.75 16.17
N GLN A 32 -27.80 -26.22 15.29
CA GLN A 32 -27.73 -27.58 14.82
C GLN A 32 -26.51 -27.67 13.90
N VAL A 33 -25.43 -28.25 14.43
CA VAL A 33 -24.24 -28.58 13.68
C VAL A 33 -24.67 -29.39 12.45
N SER A 34 -24.30 -28.94 11.25
CA SER A 34 -24.59 -29.65 10.01
C SER A 34 -24.01 -31.08 10.07
N GLU A 35 -24.71 -32.09 9.53
CA GLU A 35 -24.31 -33.51 9.61
C GLU A 35 -22.91 -33.83 9.04
N GLY A 36 -22.26 -32.87 8.36
CA GLY A 36 -20.93 -33.00 7.76
C GLY A 36 -19.84 -32.07 8.31
N VAL A 37 -20.08 -31.33 9.41
CA VAL A 37 -19.07 -30.41 9.99
C VAL A 37 -18.89 -30.66 11.48
N ALA A 38 -17.74 -30.28 12.04
CA ALA A 38 -17.47 -30.26 13.47
C ALA A 38 -17.10 -28.84 13.89
N GLU A 39 -17.76 -28.29 14.90
CA GLU A 39 -17.44 -26.96 15.44
C GLU A 39 -16.35 -27.11 16.52
N LEU A 40 -15.26 -26.35 16.39
CA LEU A 40 -14.15 -26.36 17.31
C LEU A 40 -14.09 -25.05 18.13
N TYR A 41 -13.92 -25.19 19.44
CA TYR A 41 -13.69 -24.10 20.39
C TYR A 41 -12.40 -24.37 21.15
N LEU A 42 -11.52 -23.38 21.23
CA LEU A 42 -10.22 -23.51 21.90
C LEU A 42 -10.15 -22.61 23.14
N GLY A 43 -9.68 -23.16 24.25
CA GLY A 43 -9.67 -22.48 25.54
C GLY A 43 -8.26 -22.34 26.12
N PRO A 44 -7.73 -21.11 26.32
CA PRO A 44 -6.44 -20.95 26.99
C PRO A 44 -6.53 -21.35 28.46
N VAL A 45 -5.63 -22.24 28.89
CA VAL A 45 -5.51 -22.65 30.29
C VAL A 45 -4.16 -22.25 30.85
N LEU A 46 -4.16 -21.22 31.69
CA LEU A 46 -2.97 -20.75 32.37
C LEU A 46 -2.80 -21.42 33.74
N ASN A 47 -2.07 -22.54 33.77
CA ASN A 47 -1.97 -23.40 34.96
C ASN A 47 -1.25 -22.71 36.15
N ALA A 48 -2.01 -22.33 37.17
CA ALA A 48 -1.50 -21.64 38.36
C ALA A 48 -0.62 -22.52 39.28
N GLU A 49 -0.78 -23.84 39.24
CA GLU A 49 0.00 -24.77 40.07
C GLU A 49 1.40 -25.00 39.51
N ILE A 50 1.51 -25.04 38.17
CA ILE A 50 2.78 -25.12 37.43
C ILE A 50 3.62 -23.85 37.67
N ARG A 51 3.01 -22.66 37.59
CA ARG A 51 3.65 -21.37 37.93
C ARG A 51 4.24 -21.35 39.34
N LYS A 52 3.50 -21.86 40.32
CA LYS A 52 3.92 -21.91 41.74
C LYS A 52 5.02 -22.94 42.01
N ALA A 53 5.10 -23.99 41.20
CA ALA A 53 6.16 -24.99 41.26
C ALA A 53 7.46 -24.50 40.62
N LEU A 54 7.37 -23.78 39.50
CA LEU A 54 8.53 -23.30 38.73
C LEU A 54 9.19 -22.06 39.31
N GLN A 55 8.43 -21.14 39.92
CA GLN A 55 8.98 -20.04 40.73
C GLN A 55 9.84 -20.54 41.92
N LYS A 56 9.69 -21.80 42.35
CA LYS A 56 10.53 -22.41 43.40
C LYS A 56 11.79 -23.10 42.86
N GLN A 57 11.88 -23.29 41.56
CA GLN A 57 13.01 -23.97 40.89
C GLN A 57 13.94 -23.00 40.14
N GLU A 58 13.78 -21.68 40.32
CA GLU A 58 14.56 -20.64 39.61
C GLU A 58 14.46 -20.74 38.07
N ALA A 59 13.37 -21.30 37.53
CA ALA A 59 13.06 -21.10 36.12
C ALA A 59 12.62 -19.64 35.93
N GLU A 60 13.34 -18.89 35.08
CA GLU A 60 13.02 -17.50 34.70
C GLU A 60 11.80 -17.51 33.77
N LEU A 61 10.62 -17.82 34.33
CA LEU A 61 9.35 -17.61 33.64
C LEU A 61 9.02 -16.11 33.62
N PRO A 62 8.49 -15.58 32.51
CA PRO A 62 8.11 -14.18 32.46
C PRO A 62 7.00 -13.79 33.42
N GLU A 63 6.97 -12.51 33.78
CA GLU A 63 5.85 -11.94 34.54
C GLU A 63 4.61 -11.85 33.65
N CYS A 64 3.46 -12.22 34.20
CA CYS A 64 2.21 -12.18 33.45
C CYS A 64 1.71 -10.73 33.33
N SER A 65 1.22 -10.36 32.14
CA SER A 65 0.43 -9.14 32.00
C SER A 65 -0.78 -9.17 32.93
N GLU A 66 -1.16 -7.98 33.42
CA GLU A 66 -2.38 -7.76 34.21
C GLU A 66 -3.62 -7.58 33.31
N ASP A 67 -3.42 -7.52 31.99
CA ASP A 67 -4.50 -7.39 31.03
C ASP A 67 -5.32 -8.67 30.90
N ALA A 68 -6.58 -8.51 30.51
CA ALA A 68 -7.48 -9.64 30.33
C ALA A 68 -7.29 -10.28 28.94
N PRO A 69 -7.35 -11.61 28.83
CA PRO A 69 -7.39 -12.29 27.54
C PRO A 69 -8.66 -11.91 26.79
N ALA A 70 -8.52 -11.45 25.55
CA ALA A 70 -9.62 -10.95 24.74
C ALA A 70 -9.72 -11.65 23.37
N TYR A 71 -8.60 -12.08 22.78
CA TYR A 71 -8.60 -12.79 21.49
C TYR A 71 -7.62 -13.96 21.52
N ALA A 72 -7.91 -15.02 20.75
CA ALA A 72 -7.01 -16.13 20.49
C ALA A 72 -6.65 -16.15 19.00
N GLN A 73 -5.37 -16.09 18.69
CA GLN A 73 -4.84 -16.39 17.35
C GLN A 73 -4.53 -17.87 17.26
N ILE A 74 -5.05 -18.51 16.23
CA ILE A 74 -5.03 -19.95 16.02
C ILE A 74 -4.47 -20.22 14.63
N SER A 75 -3.43 -21.06 14.56
CA SER A 75 -3.01 -21.72 13.31
C SER A 75 -3.16 -23.23 13.47
N LEU A 76 -3.96 -23.86 12.61
CA LEU A 76 -4.14 -25.31 12.60
C LEU A 76 -4.22 -25.85 11.18
N VAL A 77 -4.02 -27.15 11.03
CA VAL A 77 -4.30 -27.89 9.78
C VAL A 77 -5.28 -29.03 10.06
N TYR A 78 -6.10 -29.38 9.07
CA TYR A 78 -7.04 -30.49 9.21
C TYR A 78 -7.13 -31.40 7.97
N GLY A 79 -7.50 -32.65 8.23
CA GLY A 79 -7.70 -33.69 7.22
C GLY A 79 -6.40 -34.19 6.57
N ASP A 80 -6.53 -35.17 5.68
CA ASP A 80 -5.37 -35.80 5.01
C ASP A 80 -4.65 -34.86 4.03
N ALA A 81 -5.32 -33.77 3.62
CA ALA A 81 -4.76 -32.75 2.74
C ALA A 81 -4.03 -31.63 3.50
N GLU A 82 -4.00 -31.69 4.85
CA GLU A 82 -3.41 -30.67 5.72
C GLU A 82 -3.93 -29.26 5.40
N THR A 83 -5.25 -29.12 5.23
CA THR A 83 -5.86 -27.83 4.90
C THR A 83 -5.64 -26.83 6.03
N PRO A 84 -4.99 -25.67 5.79
CA PRO A 84 -4.68 -24.70 6.82
C PRO A 84 -5.88 -23.86 7.23
N VAL A 85 -5.87 -23.42 8.49
CA VAL A 85 -6.79 -22.45 9.08
C VAL A 85 -5.99 -21.52 9.97
N ASP A 86 -5.99 -20.24 9.61
CA ASP A 86 -5.38 -19.15 10.37
C ASP A 86 -6.46 -18.12 10.70
N VAL A 87 -6.74 -17.92 11.99
CA VAL A 87 -7.85 -17.08 12.43
C VAL A 87 -7.56 -16.44 13.78
N ILE A 88 -8.07 -15.22 13.99
CA ILE A 88 -8.09 -14.55 15.29
C ILE A 88 -9.53 -14.42 15.76
N VAL A 89 -9.85 -15.08 16.88
CA VAL A 89 -11.22 -15.20 17.38
C VAL A 89 -11.33 -14.55 18.76
N PRO A 90 -12.37 -13.74 19.04
CA PRO A 90 -12.63 -13.24 20.38
C PRO A 90 -12.74 -14.38 21.41
N ILE A 91 -12.32 -14.14 22.65
CA ILE A 91 -12.43 -15.09 23.76
C ILE A 91 -13.68 -14.73 24.58
N ILE A 92 -14.53 -15.72 24.78
CA ILE A 92 -15.65 -15.70 25.72
C ILE A 92 -15.18 -16.17 27.10
N ILE A 93 -15.65 -15.47 28.12
CA ILE A 93 -15.42 -15.79 29.52
C ILE A 93 -16.71 -16.32 30.14
N ASP A 94 -16.74 -17.59 30.54
CA ASP A 94 -17.83 -18.19 31.34
C ASP A 94 -17.31 -18.61 32.73
N GLY A 95 -17.50 -17.74 33.72
CA GLY A 95 -17.01 -17.98 35.07
C GLY A 95 -15.48 -17.94 35.14
N THR A 96 -14.86 -19.13 35.24
CA THR A 96 -13.39 -19.29 35.22
C THR A 96 -12.87 -19.83 33.90
N ASP A 97 -13.76 -20.25 33.02
CA ASP A 97 -13.42 -20.96 31.80
C ASP A 97 -13.35 -19.95 30.65
N LEU A 98 -12.31 -20.08 29.83
CA LEU A 98 -12.03 -19.23 28.67
C LEU A 98 -12.13 -20.12 27.44
N PHE A 99 -12.85 -19.66 26.41
CA PHE A 99 -12.94 -20.35 25.13
C PHE A 99 -13.22 -19.36 24.01
N THR A 100 -12.82 -19.65 22.78
CA THR A 100 -13.13 -18.81 21.63
C THR A 100 -14.64 -18.64 21.41
N ASP A 101 -15.06 -17.50 20.86
CA ASP A 101 -16.38 -17.33 20.29
C ASP A 101 -16.55 -18.26 19.07
N TYR A 102 -17.77 -18.39 18.59
CA TYR A 102 -18.05 -19.06 17.33
C TYR A 102 -17.37 -18.30 16.17
N ASP A 103 -16.65 -19.05 15.34
CA ASP A 103 -16.07 -18.57 14.10
C ASP A 103 -16.28 -19.61 12.99
N GLU A 104 -16.62 -19.15 11.79
CA GLU A 104 -16.88 -20.03 10.65
C GLU A 104 -15.63 -20.78 10.16
N ALA A 105 -14.44 -20.20 10.36
CA ALA A 105 -13.17 -20.85 10.03
C ALA A 105 -12.90 -22.09 10.91
N LEU A 106 -13.52 -22.15 12.09
CA LEU A 106 -13.45 -23.28 13.02
C LEU A 106 -14.61 -24.28 12.83
N GLU A 107 -15.43 -24.14 11.78
CA GLU A 107 -16.34 -25.18 11.30
C GLU A 107 -15.60 -26.17 10.39
N ILE A 108 -14.98 -27.19 10.99
CA ILE A 108 -14.13 -28.14 10.27
C ILE A 108 -14.98 -29.15 9.49
N PRO A 109 -14.88 -29.21 8.15
CA PRO A 109 -15.64 -30.17 7.36
C PRO A 109 -15.10 -31.59 7.50
N VAL A 110 -16.01 -32.55 7.60
CA VAL A 110 -15.70 -33.98 7.60
C VAL A 110 -16.02 -34.55 6.22
N ALA A 111 -15.03 -35.20 5.60
CA ALA A 111 -15.15 -35.74 4.25
C ALA A 111 -16.34 -36.70 4.12
N SER A 112 -17.01 -36.67 2.97
CA SER A 112 -18.19 -37.50 2.71
C SER A 112 -17.85 -38.99 2.79
N GLY A 113 -18.47 -39.69 3.75
CA GLY A 113 -18.20 -41.11 4.01
C GLY A 113 -17.35 -41.38 5.24
N GLU A 114 -16.69 -40.35 5.79
CA GLU A 114 -15.94 -40.41 7.03
C GLU A 114 -16.78 -39.97 8.23
N THR A 115 -16.38 -40.38 9.44
CA THR A 115 -17.05 -39.96 10.69
C THR A 115 -16.23 -38.96 11.49
N THR A 116 -14.94 -38.85 11.20
CA THR A 116 -13.99 -38.02 11.93
C THR A 116 -13.03 -37.34 10.97
N VAL A 117 -12.41 -36.25 11.43
CA VAL A 117 -11.35 -35.52 10.74
C VAL A 117 -10.24 -35.23 11.75
N SER A 118 -8.98 -35.50 11.38
CA SER A 118 -7.83 -35.16 12.22
C SER A 118 -7.58 -33.66 12.15
N VAL A 119 -7.28 -33.05 13.29
CA VAL A 119 -6.86 -31.65 13.40
C VAL A 119 -5.52 -31.62 14.12
N THR A 120 -4.60 -30.78 13.65
CA THR A 120 -3.32 -30.50 14.30
C THR A 120 -3.24 -29.01 14.57
N LEU A 121 -3.17 -28.63 15.85
CA LEU A 121 -2.94 -27.23 16.25
C LEU A 121 -1.45 -26.95 16.21
N ASN A 122 -1.06 -25.91 15.46
CA ASN A 122 0.34 -25.54 15.24
C ASN A 122 0.75 -24.34 16.09
N ASP A 123 -0.09 -23.31 16.14
CA ASP A 123 0.15 -22.07 16.90
C ASP A 123 -1.08 -21.69 17.73
N PHE A 124 -0.84 -21.17 18.93
CA PHE A 124 -1.89 -20.66 19.81
C PHE A 124 -1.37 -19.52 20.69
N LEU A 125 -1.80 -18.30 20.37
CA LEU A 125 -1.42 -17.06 21.05
C LEU A 125 -2.66 -16.36 21.58
N VAL A 126 -2.52 -15.68 22.73
CA VAL A 126 -3.62 -14.98 23.39
C VAL A 126 -3.28 -13.51 23.50
N TRP A 127 -4.20 -12.67 23.04
CA TRP A 127 -4.06 -11.22 22.94
C TRP A 127 -4.95 -10.51 23.96
N ASN A 128 -4.52 -9.34 24.44
CA ASN A 128 -5.41 -8.41 25.15
C ASN A 128 -6.31 -7.63 24.16
N ASP A 129 -7.23 -6.82 24.70
CA ASP A 129 -8.06 -5.91 23.92
C ASP A 129 -7.43 -4.52 23.83
N ASP A 130 -7.23 -4.04 22.60
CA ASP A 130 -6.90 -2.65 22.30
C ASP A 130 -8.02 -2.03 21.46
N GLY A 131 -8.95 -1.34 22.13
CA GLY A 131 -10.00 -0.57 21.45
C GLY A 131 -11.02 -1.40 20.67
N GLY A 132 -11.23 -2.67 21.03
CA GLY A 132 -12.10 -3.60 20.29
C GLY A 132 -11.39 -4.37 19.17
N ALA A 133 -10.06 -4.43 19.20
CA ALA A 133 -9.22 -5.26 18.34
C ALA A 133 -8.13 -5.96 19.18
N PRO A 134 -7.46 -7.01 18.65
CA PRO A 134 -6.31 -7.63 19.31
C PRO A 134 -5.17 -6.61 19.51
N GLY A 135 -4.67 -6.48 20.74
CA GLY A 135 -3.59 -5.55 21.09
C GLY A 135 -2.21 -6.24 21.16
N GLU A 136 -1.73 -6.52 22.36
CA GLU A 136 -0.47 -7.21 22.65
C GLU A 136 -0.71 -8.68 23.03
N VAL A 137 0.24 -9.55 22.66
CA VAL A 137 0.23 -10.95 23.13
C VAL A 137 0.54 -10.98 24.61
N ILE A 138 -0.32 -11.64 25.37
CA ILE A 138 -0.17 -11.79 26.81
C ILE A 138 0.16 -13.22 27.21
N TRP A 139 -0.29 -14.24 26.46
CA TRP A 139 0.04 -15.64 26.69
C TRP A 139 0.36 -16.40 25.39
N ALA A 140 1.24 -17.39 25.48
CA ALA A 140 1.63 -18.25 24.34
C ALA A 140 1.72 -19.73 24.75
N ALA A 141 1.25 -20.63 23.90
CA ALA A 141 1.43 -22.07 24.06
C ALA A 141 2.80 -22.50 23.50
N PRO A 142 3.71 -23.10 24.27
CA PRO A 142 5.06 -23.41 23.81
C PRO A 142 5.09 -24.56 22.78
N LYS A 143 6.01 -24.47 21.80
CA LYS A 143 6.28 -25.48 20.78
C LYS A 143 7.23 -26.56 21.28
N THR A 144 7.07 -27.77 20.76
CA THR A 144 7.84 -28.97 21.09
C THR A 144 9.29 -28.75 20.71
N GLY A 145 10.20 -29.05 21.64
CA GLY A 145 11.63 -28.82 21.46
C GLY A 145 12.12 -27.46 21.98
N SER A 146 11.21 -26.56 22.36
CA SER A 146 11.56 -25.32 23.06
C SER A 146 11.89 -25.56 24.53
N ASP A 147 12.56 -24.58 25.15
CA ASP A 147 12.91 -24.63 26.58
C ASP A 147 11.66 -24.67 27.47
N PHE A 148 10.56 -24.06 27.02
CA PHE A 148 9.29 -24.05 27.73
C PHE A 148 8.35 -25.22 27.39
N ALA A 149 8.67 -26.05 26.40
CA ALA A 149 7.85 -27.22 26.03
C ALA A 149 7.63 -28.18 27.22
N GLY A 150 8.67 -28.37 28.06
CA GLY A 150 8.62 -29.29 29.20
C GLY A 150 7.84 -28.77 30.41
N ILE A 151 7.35 -27.53 30.35
CA ILE A 151 6.58 -26.90 31.42
C ILE A 151 5.11 -27.25 31.33
N VAL A 152 4.58 -27.32 30.10
CA VAL A 152 3.20 -27.74 29.83
C VAL A 152 3.14 -29.26 29.69
N SER A 153 1.97 -29.84 29.93
CA SER A 153 1.72 -31.26 29.73
C SER A 153 1.57 -31.64 28.26
N GLN A 154 1.14 -30.68 27.43
CA GLN A 154 0.94 -30.85 26.00
C GLN A 154 1.40 -29.60 25.24
N SER A 155 2.60 -29.67 24.66
CA SER A 155 3.17 -28.62 23.81
C SER A 155 2.65 -28.73 22.36
N LEU A 156 2.77 -27.64 21.61
CA LEU A 156 2.45 -27.60 20.17
C LEU A 156 3.57 -28.24 19.32
N PRO A 157 3.33 -28.68 18.09
CA PRO A 157 2.01 -29.01 17.59
C PRO A 157 1.46 -30.27 18.25
N PHE A 158 0.14 -30.39 18.33
CA PHE A 158 -0.49 -31.65 18.75
C PHE A 158 -1.78 -31.90 17.97
N SER A 159 -2.14 -33.18 17.84
CA SER A 159 -3.25 -33.61 17.01
C SER A 159 -4.33 -34.37 17.79
N TRP A 160 -5.57 -34.24 17.34
CA TRP A 160 -6.72 -35.00 17.83
C TRP A 160 -7.80 -35.13 16.74
N ASP A 161 -8.74 -36.05 16.93
CA ASP A 161 -9.84 -36.26 15.99
C ASP A 161 -11.10 -35.48 16.42
N LEU A 162 -11.69 -34.75 15.47
CA LEU A 162 -13.02 -34.17 15.58
C LEU A 162 -14.06 -35.09 14.94
N ARG A 163 -15.28 -35.09 15.48
CA ARG A 163 -16.38 -35.92 14.97
C ARG A 163 -17.44 -35.07 14.27
N ALA A 164 -17.95 -35.54 13.13
CA ALA A 164 -19.05 -34.86 12.44
C ALA A 164 -20.27 -34.66 13.36
N GLY A 165 -20.86 -33.47 13.31
CA GLY A 165 -22.01 -33.05 14.12
C GLY A 165 -21.68 -32.74 15.59
N SER A 166 -20.40 -32.57 15.95
CA SER A 166 -19.98 -32.27 17.33
C SER A 166 -19.61 -30.81 17.53
N LYS A 167 -19.79 -30.33 18.76
CA LYS A 167 -19.18 -29.10 19.29
C LYS A 167 -18.08 -29.52 20.26
N THR A 168 -16.84 -29.24 19.94
CA THR A 168 -15.68 -29.73 20.70
C THR A 168 -14.98 -28.55 21.36
N TYR A 169 -14.83 -28.62 22.69
CA TYR A 169 -14.03 -27.67 23.47
C TYR A 169 -12.71 -28.33 23.81
N THR A 170 -11.61 -27.68 23.42
CA THR A 170 -10.25 -28.19 23.63
C THR A 170 -9.45 -27.17 24.42
N ASP A 171 -8.94 -27.58 25.57
CA ASP A 171 -8.06 -26.77 26.40
C ASP A 171 -6.66 -26.74 25.81
N VAL A 172 -6.06 -25.55 25.75
CA VAL A 172 -4.69 -25.32 25.28
C VAL A 172 -3.89 -24.70 26.42
N GLU A 173 -2.87 -25.42 26.89
CA GLU A 173 -2.02 -24.91 27.97
C GLU A 173 -1.10 -23.79 27.46
N VAL A 174 -1.20 -22.62 28.09
CA VAL A 174 -0.43 -21.42 27.74
C VAL A 174 0.43 -20.97 28.92
N LEU A 175 1.47 -20.19 28.61
CA LEU A 175 2.37 -19.55 29.56
C LEU A 175 2.36 -18.03 29.39
N CYS A 176 2.78 -17.31 30.42
CA CYS A 176 2.84 -15.85 30.40
C CYS A 176 3.91 -15.36 29.44
N PHE A 177 3.55 -14.48 28.53
CA PHE A 177 4.39 -14.11 27.40
C PHE A 177 5.25 -12.87 27.69
N ASP A 178 6.47 -12.86 27.15
CA ASP A 178 7.39 -11.72 27.07
C ASP A 178 8.10 -11.80 25.73
N ASP A 179 8.08 -10.68 25.01
CA ASP A 179 8.59 -10.54 23.64
C ASP A 179 10.10 -10.75 23.53
N ARG A 180 10.83 -10.55 24.64
CA ARG A 180 12.29 -10.78 24.68
C ARG A 180 12.66 -12.26 24.76
N ASP A 181 11.70 -13.10 25.14
CA ASP A 181 11.90 -14.53 25.42
C ASP A 181 11.24 -15.43 24.36
N VAL A 182 10.85 -14.88 23.20
CA VAL A 182 10.09 -15.57 22.14
C VAL A 182 10.70 -16.93 21.75
N ASN A 183 12.02 -16.98 21.58
CA ASN A 183 12.75 -18.20 21.23
C ASN A 183 12.60 -19.32 22.29
N LEU A 184 12.39 -18.98 23.57
CA LEU A 184 12.19 -19.96 24.64
C LEU A 184 10.85 -20.70 24.55
N TYR A 185 9.86 -20.10 23.89
CA TYR A 185 8.59 -20.73 23.53
C TYR A 185 8.69 -21.57 22.25
N GLY A 186 9.79 -21.46 21.51
CA GLY A 186 10.00 -22.13 20.22
C GLY A 186 9.37 -21.42 19.03
N TYR A 187 8.88 -20.20 19.23
CA TYR A 187 8.46 -19.32 18.16
C TYR A 187 9.65 -18.48 17.69
N GLN A 188 9.60 -18.04 16.44
CA GLN A 188 10.47 -16.98 15.95
C GLN A 188 9.86 -15.61 16.30
N PHE A 189 10.68 -14.57 16.41
CA PHE A 189 10.22 -13.22 16.79
C PHE A 189 9.07 -12.72 15.92
N PHE A 190 9.05 -13.07 14.64
CA PHE A 190 7.99 -12.73 13.69
C PHE A 190 6.75 -13.65 13.75
N ASP A 191 6.80 -14.79 14.46
CA ASP A 191 5.59 -15.63 14.63
C ASP A 191 4.59 -14.97 15.60
N ILE A 192 5.05 -14.08 16.48
CA ILE A 192 4.27 -13.54 17.60
C ILE A 192 4.02 -12.03 17.47
N ILE A 193 4.86 -11.34 16.70
CA ILE A 193 4.58 -9.99 16.25
C ILE A 193 4.00 -10.11 14.85
N PRO A 194 2.87 -9.46 14.51
CA PRO A 194 2.42 -9.37 13.13
C PRO A 194 3.43 -8.49 12.39
N VAL A 195 4.54 -9.11 12.00
CA VAL A 195 5.54 -8.51 11.15
C VAL A 195 5.07 -8.82 9.73
N GLU A 196 4.98 -7.77 8.93
CA GLU A 196 4.76 -7.93 7.50
C GLU A 196 5.89 -8.83 6.95
N ILE A 197 5.51 -9.98 6.38
CA ILE A 197 6.42 -10.90 5.72
C ILE A 197 6.35 -10.68 4.22
N TYR A 198 7.49 -10.78 3.57
CA TYR A 198 7.66 -10.45 2.16
C TYR A 198 8.15 -11.67 1.41
N GLU A 199 7.62 -11.91 0.21
CA GLU A 199 7.96 -13.07 -0.60
C GLU A 199 9.23 -12.81 -1.41
N PHE A 200 10.36 -13.37 -0.98
CA PHE A 200 11.66 -13.21 -1.63
C PHE A 200 11.92 -14.39 -2.57
N CYS A 201 11.94 -14.13 -3.88
CA CYS A 201 12.15 -15.14 -4.91
C CYS A 201 13.57 -15.11 -5.46
N VAL A 202 14.13 -16.29 -5.74
CA VAL A 202 15.45 -16.45 -6.35
C VAL A 202 15.33 -17.36 -7.57
N PHE A 203 16.06 -17.06 -8.63
CA PHE A 203 16.20 -17.92 -9.80
C PHE A 203 17.67 -18.00 -10.20
N ALA A 204 18.11 -19.16 -10.69
CA ALA A 204 19.52 -19.38 -10.97
C ALA A 204 19.76 -19.93 -12.38
N ASN A 205 20.84 -19.44 -13.00
CA ASN A 205 21.45 -20.07 -14.17
C ASN A 205 22.83 -20.64 -13.85
N TYR A 206 23.23 -21.65 -14.62
CA TYR A 206 24.57 -22.22 -14.61
C TYR A 206 25.17 -22.15 -16.02
N CYS A 207 26.42 -21.71 -16.11
CA CYS A 207 27.19 -21.73 -17.35
C CYS A 207 28.29 -22.78 -17.29
N ASN A 208 28.36 -23.62 -18.32
CA ASN A 208 29.49 -24.54 -18.44
C ASN A 208 30.73 -23.83 -19.04
N ASP A 209 31.89 -24.48 -18.97
CA ASP A 209 33.18 -23.95 -19.49
C ASP A 209 33.17 -23.64 -21.00
N ALA A 210 32.14 -24.07 -21.73
CA ALA A 210 31.96 -23.77 -23.15
C ALA A 210 31.10 -22.51 -23.39
N GLY A 211 30.64 -21.84 -22.32
CA GLY A 211 29.77 -20.67 -22.38
C GLY A 211 28.31 -21.00 -22.71
N ARG A 212 27.86 -22.24 -22.49
CA ARG A 212 26.43 -22.59 -22.64
C ARG A 212 25.71 -22.38 -21.31
N HIS A 213 24.58 -21.68 -21.37
CA HIS A 213 23.70 -21.38 -20.24
C HIS A 213 22.66 -22.50 -20.05
N PHE A 214 22.36 -22.79 -18.79
CA PHE A 214 21.38 -23.76 -18.35
C PHE A 214 20.59 -23.16 -17.19
N THR A 215 19.30 -23.51 -17.08
CA THR A 215 18.57 -23.36 -15.82
C THR A 215 19.24 -24.21 -14.74
N ALA A 216 19.46 -23.66 -13.55
CA ALA A 216 20.21 -24.33 -12.49
C ALA A 216 19.29 -24.94 -11.43
N ASN A 217 19.72 -26.07 -10.86
CA ASN A 217 19.22 -26.56 -9.59
C ASN A 217 20.22 -26.18 -8.49
N TYR A 218 19.76 -25.78 -7.32
CA TYR A 218 20.61 -25.27 -6.23
C TYR A 218 19.93 -25.49 -4.88
N THR A 219 20.73 -25.51 -3.81
CA THR A 219 20.22 -25.36 -2.45
C THR A 219 20.36 -23.90 -2.01
N PHE A 220 19.38 -23.40 -1.27
CA PHE A 220 19.32 -22.03 -0.80
C PHE A 220 19.10 -21.99 0.71
N ASP A 221 19.96 -21.23 1.40
CA ASP A 221 19.91 -20.99 2.83
C ASP A 221 19.68 -19.50 3.08
N ILE A 222 18.85 -19.15 4.06
CA ILE A 222 18.69 -17.77 4.54
C ILE A 222 18.90 -17.77 6.05
N THR A 223 19.76 -16.88 6.52
CA THR A 223 20.06 -16.69 7.94
C THR A 223 19.85 -15.23 8.31
N TYR A 224 19.01 -14.95 9.30
CA TYR A 224 18.94 -13.62 9.88
C TYR A 224 20.23 -13.36 10.67
N ILE A 225 20.92 -12.26 10.38
CA ILE A 225 22.20 -11.91 11.00
C ILE A 225 21.99 -10.79 12.02
N GLY A 226 22.52 -10.97 13.23
CA GLY A 226 22.41 -10.01 14.33
C GLY A 226 23.66 -10.03 15.21
N ASP A 227 23.91 -8.92 15.92
CA ASP A 227 25.19 -8.63 16.62
C ASP A 227 25.73 -9.76 17.53
N ASP A 228 24.88 -10.66 18.04
CA ASP A 228 25.30 -11.77 18.92
C ASP A 228 24.65 -13.14 18.63
N ASN A 229 23.70 -13.29 17.70
CA ASN A 229 23.09 -14.59 17.35
C ASN A 229 22.55 -14.62 15.89
N ASP A 230 23.20 -15.41 15.03
CA ASP A 230 22.68 -15.75 13.70
C ASP A 230 21.51 -16.75 13.83
N ILE A 231 20.35 -16.42 13.25
CA ILE A 231 19.13 -17.24 13.30
C ILE A 231 18.88 -17.83 11.91
N PRO A 232 18.98 -19.15 11.70
CA PRO A 232 18.66 -19.76 10.42
C PRO A 232 17.15 -19.68 10.15
N LEU A 233 16.76 -18.98 9.07
CA LEU A 233 15.37 -18.87 8.62
C LEU A 233 14.99 -20.04 7.71
N TYR A 234 15.86 -20.36 6.74
CA TYR A 234 15.70 -21.47 5.79
C TYR A 234 17.01 -22.21 5.61
N THR A 235 16.96 -23.52 5.38
CA THR A 235 18.16 -24.34 5.19
C THR A 235 17.92 -25.48 4.21
N GLY A 236 18.63 -25.45 3.09
CA GLY A 236 18.64 -26.49 2.07
C GLY A 236 17.42 -26.47 1.15
N GLU A 237 16.75 -25.32 1.04
CA GLU A 237 15.58 -25.17 0.18
C GLU A 237 15.99 -25.26 -1.30
N MET A 238 15.14 -25.87 -2.13
CA MET A 238 15.47 -26.15 -3.53
C MET A 238 14.30 -25.75 -4.44
N PRO A 239 14.56 -25.21 -5.64
CA PRO A 239 13.51 -24.92 -6.60
C PRO A 239 12.85 -26.20 -7.12
N MET A 240 11.60 -26.09 -7.53
CA MET A 240 10.96 -27.13 -8.33
C MET A 240 11.60 -27.17 -9.71
N THR A 241 12.00 -28.36 -10.15
CA THR A 241 12.72 -28.55 -11.42
C THR A 241 12.10 -29.65 -12.26
N GLY A 242 12.16 -29.52 -13.58
CA GLY A 242 11.56 -30.50 -14.48
C GLY A 242 11.96 -30.36 -15.95
N ASN A 243 11.33 -31.19 -16.78
CA ASN A 243 11.40 -31.10 -18.23
C ASN A 243 9.98 -31.17 -18.80
N THR A 244 9.68 -30.34 -19.79
CA THR A 244 8.39 -30.28 -20.47
C THR A 244 8.23 -31.40 -21.50
N GLU A 245 8.47 -32.65 -21.10
CA GLU A 245 8.19 -33.83 -21.94
C GLU A 245 6.68 -34.00 -22.18
N ASP A 246 5.85 -33.51 -21.25
CA ASP A 246 4.39 -33.65 -21.30
C ASP A 246 3.70 -32.74 -22.35
N ASP A 247 4.38 -31.69 -22.84
CA ASP A 247 3.87 -30.77 -23.86
C ASP A 247 4.61 -30.85 -25.22
N ASP A 248 5.45 -31.89 -25.40
CA ASP A 248 6.29 -32.14 -26.57
C ASP A 248 7.37 -31.07 -26.88
N SER A 249 7.62 -30.08 -26.01
CA SER A 249 8.72 -29.10 -26.20
C SER A 249 10.08 -29.63 -25.73
N GLY A 250 10.11 -30.41 -24.64
CA GLY A 250 11.33 -31.03 -24.12
C GLY A 250 12.32 -30.04 -23.47
N ASP A 251 11.83 -28.86 -23.07
CA ASP A 251 12.61 -27.80 -22.45
C ASP A 251 12.80 -28.04 -20.95
N TRP A 252 13.97 -27.71 -20.42
CA TRP A 252 14.29 -27.85 -19.00
C TRP A 252 13.95 -26.56 -18.25
N TYR A 253 13.23 -26.68 -17.14
CA TYR A 253 12.79 -25.53 -16.35
C TYR A 253 13.10 -25.68 -14.85
N ALA A 254 13.33 -24.55 -14.20
CA ALA A 254 13.36 -24.43 -12.75
C ALA A 254 12.41 -23.28 -12.39
N ASP A 255 11.45 -23.53 -11.51
CA ASP A 255 10.60 -22.46 -10.99
C ASP A 255 11.42 -21.57 -10.04
N PRO A 256 11.17 -20.25 -10.01
CA PRO A 256 11.75 -19.39 -8.98
C PRO A 256 11.44 -19.94 -7.59
N LEU A 257 12.47 -20.03 -6.72
CA LEU A 257 12.31 -20.42 -5.34
C LEU A 257 11.91 -19.20 -4.51
N CYS A 258 10.66 -19.15 -4.09
CA CYS A 258 10.09 -18.05 -3.31
C CYS A 258 9.96 -18.45 -1.84
N LEU A 259 10.54 -17.66 -0.94
CA LEU A 259 10.58 -17.88 0.50
C LEU A 259 10.11 -16.62 1.23
N ALA A 260 9.25 -16.77 2.23
CA ALA A 260 8.76 -15.64 3.01
C ALA A 260 9.81 -15.19 4.03
N ILE A 261 10.21 -13.93 4.00
CA ILE A 261 11.21 -13.35 4.91
C ILE A 261 10.63 -12.15 5.67
N PRO A 262 11.07 -11.87 6.91
CA PRO A 262 10.66 -10.68 7.64
C PRO A 262 11.43 -9.43 7.16
N ALA A 263 10.86 -8.25 7.37
CA ALA A 263 11.64 -7.00 7.44
C ALA A 263 12.61 -7.01 8.65
N PRO A 264 13.57 -6.08 8.76
CA PRO A 264 14.40 -5.97 9.96
C PRO A 264 13.55 -5.76 11.21
N ILE A 265 13.83 -6.58 12.22
CA ILE A 265 12.98 -6.73 13.41
C ILE A 265 13.68 -6.35 14.72
N TYR A 266 15.00 -6.16 14.74
CA TYR A 266 15.75 -5.76 15.93
C TYR A 266 16.18 -4.28 15.92
N GLY A 267 15.61 -3.48 15.02
CA GLY A 267 15.86 -2.04 14.92
C GLY A 267 17.09 -1.69 14.08
N GLU A 268 17.50 -2.61 13.20
CA GLU A 268 18.50 -2.35 12.17
C GLU A 268 18.05 -1.21 11.25
N GLY A 269 19.00 -0.38 10.83
CA GLY A 269 18.70 0.63 9.81
C GLY A 269 18.40 -0.04 8.46
N PRO A 270 17.69 0.62 7.55
CA PRO A 270 17.32 0.04 6.26
C PRO A 270 18.52 -0.33 5.37
N ASP A 271 19.68 0.33 5.58
CA ASP A 271 20.96 0.04 4.89
C ASP A 271 21.89 -0.88 5.69
N THR A 272 21.40 -1.48 6.78
CA THR A 272 22.19 -2.40 7.60
C THR A 272 21.87 -3.82 7.18
N ASP A 273 22.89 -4.60 6.84
CA ASP A 273 22.74 -6.02 6.50
C ASP A 273 22.05 -6.75 7.65
N TYR A 274 20.97 -7.45 7.34
CA TYR A 274 20.12 -8.11 8.33
C TYR A 274 19.80 -9.57 7.97
N ILE A 275 20.00 -9.97 6.72
CA ILE A 275 19.99 -11.38 6.30
C ILE A 275 21.27 -11.75 5.55
N ARG A 276 21.70 -13.00 5.70
CA ARG A 276 22.71 -13.67 4.88
C ARG A 276 22.02 -14.73 4.04
N VAL A 277 22.22 -14.65 2.73
CA VAL A 277 21.73 -15.63 1.76
C VAL A 277 22.89 -16.47 1.25
N THR A 278 22.68 -17.77 1.05
CA THR A 278 23.71 -18.67 0.50
C THR A 278 23.10 -19.64 -0.51
N ALA A 279 23.54 -19.55 -1.76
CA ALA A 279 23.15 -20.44 -2.83
C ALA A 279 24.29 -21.38 -3.22
N THR A 280 24.04 -22.69 -3.21
CA THR A 280 25.00 -23.72 -3.63
C THR A 280 24.48 -24.51 -4.81
N LEU A 281 25.21 -24.51 -5.92
CA LEU A 281 24.85 -25.26 -7.13
C LEU A 281 24.69 -26.76 -6.82
N ALA A 282 23.53 -27.32 -7.16
CA ALA A 282 23.23 -28.74 -7.05
C ALA A 282 23.47 -29.45 -8.39
N ASN A 283 23.84 -30.73 -8.33
CA ASN A 283 24.03 -31.52 -9.54
C ASN A 283 22.68 -31.84 -10.20
N TRP A 284 22.61 -31.69 -11.52
CA TRP A 284 21.42 -32.04 -12.31
C TRP A 284 21.80 -32.72 -13.63
N ASP A 285 22.23 -33.99 -13.52
CA ASP A 285 22.77 -34.81 -14.62
C ASP A 285 21.86 -34.88 -15.87
N ALA A 286 20.56 -34.63 -15.71
CA ALA A 286 19.59 -34.67 -16.80
C ALA A 286 19.60 -33.39 -17.65
N ASN A 287 19.89 -32.23 -17.05
CA ASN A 287 19.88 -30.93 -17.73
C ASN A 287 21.29 -30.48 -18.15
N TYR A 288 22.28 -30.60 -17.26
CA TYR A 288 23.67 -30.26 -17.53
C TYR A 288 24.64 -31.36 -17.08
N PRO A 289 25.82 -31.48 -17.72
CA PRO A 289 26.88 -32.37 -17.24
C PRO A 289 27.29 -32.00 -15.82
N ALA A 290 27.66 -32.99 -15.01
CA ALA A 290 28.09 -32.78 -13.63
C ALA A 290 29.07 -31.59 -13.53
N PRO A 291 28.68 -30.50 -12.85
CA PRO A 291 29.48 -29.30 -12.80
C PRO A 291 30.79 -29.57 -12.06
N GLY A 292 31.84 -28.82 -12.39
CA GLY A 292 33.08 -28.79 -11.61
C GLY A 292 32.84 -28.23 -10.20
N ALA A 293 33.91 -27.99 -9.45
CA ALA A 293 33.80 -27.23 -8.21
C ALA A 293 33.40 -25.78 -8.55
N VAL A 294 32.16 -25.40 -8.23
CA VAL A 294 31.65 -24.04 -8.32
C VAL A 294 31.51 -23.53 -6.89
N ASP A 295 32.06 -22.35 -6.61
CA ASP A 295 31.96 -21.74 -5.29
C ASP A 295 30.50 -21.32 -5.02
N PRO A 296 30.00 -21.52 -3.78
CA PRO A 296 28.69 -20.98 -3.40
C PRO A 296 28.65 -19.45 -3.55
N ILE A 297 27.48 -18.93 -3.90
CA ILE A 297 27.19 -17.50 -3.84
C ILE A 297 26.69 -17.21 -2.44
N SER A 298 27.33 -16.27 -1.73
CA SER A 298 26.96 -15.89 -0.38
C SER A 298 27.03 -14.39 -0.24
N GLU A 299 25.91 -13.76 0.10
CA GLU A 299 25.78 -12.31 0.23
C GLU A 299 25.06 -11.98 1.54
N ASP A 300 25.46 -10.86 2.15
CA ASP A 300 24.75 -10.26 3.27
C ASP A 300 23.92 -9.10 2.68
N LEU A 301 22.61 -9.07 2.94
CA LEU A 301 21.68 -8.12 2.34
C LEU A 301 21.03 -7.25 3.42
N SER A 302 20.99 -5.95 3.14
CA SER A 302 20.21 -4.95 3.86
C SER A 302 18.73 -4.98 3.43
N TRP A 303 17.88 -4.30 4.19
CA TRP A 303 16.47 -4.23 3.88
C TRP A 303 16.19 -3.51 2.57
N ASN A 304 16.91 -2.42 2.28
CA ASN A 304 16.79 -1.72 1.01
C ASN A 304 17.15 -2.62 -0.18
N GLU A 305 18.19 -3.45 -0.05
CA GLU A 305 18.56 -4.41 -1.09
C GLU A 305 17.49 -5.49 -1.26
N VAL A 306 16.95 -6.02 -0.17
CA VAL A 306 15.83 -6.97 -0.22
C VAL A 306 14.59 -6.34 -0.89
N GLN A 307 14.24 -5.11 -0.52
CA GLN A 307 13.10 -4.40 -1.07
C GLN A 307 13.24 -4.07 -2.55
N SER A 308 14.47 -3.94 -3.05
CA SER A 308 14.72 -3.76 -4.49
C SER A 308 14.22 -4.93 -5.35
N PHE A 309 13.96 -6.09 -4.76
CA PHE A 309 13.44 -7.27 -5.46
C PHE A 309 11.90 -7.37 -5.43
N PHE A 310 11.18 -6.52 -4.68
CA PHE A 310 9.70 -6.54 -4.66
C PHE A 310 9.12 -5.54 -5.68
N VAL A 311 8.08 -5.93 -6.42
CA VAL A 311 7.34 -5.10 -7.39
C VAL A 311 5.86 -5.09 -7.03
N ASP A 312 5.15 -3.98 -7.25
CA ASP A 312 3.70 -3.90 -7.02
C ASP A 312 2.86 -4.53 -8.15
N GLY A 313 1.80 -5.25 -7.78
CA GLY A 313 0.70 -5.64 -8.70
C GLY A 313 0.69 -7.09 -9.20
N ASP A 314 0.88 -8.08 -8.32
CA ASP A 314 0.92 -9.54 -8.62
C ASP A 314 2.12 -9.99 -9.49
N ASN A 315 3.12 -9.13 -9.75
CA ASN A 315 4.38 -9.52 -10.38
C ASN A 315 5.50 -9.56 -9.34
N ILE A 316 6.20 -10.68 -9.23
CA ILE A 316 7.35 -10.85 -8.33
C ILE A 316 8.62 -10.77 -9.19
N ASN A 317 9.54 -9.84 -8.89
CA ASN A 317 10.89 -9.93 -9.43
C ASN A 317 11.67 -10.94 -8.59
N TYR A 318 12.33 -11.89 -9.26
CA TYR A 318 13.23 -12.83 -8.61
C TYR A 318 14.67 -12.30 -8.68
N TRP A 319 15.43 -12.48 -7.60
CA TRP A 319 16.86 -12.27 -7.63
C TRP A 319 17.51 -13.32 -8.53
N HIS A 320 18.07 -12.86 -9.65
CA HIS A 320 18.67 -13.74 -10.65
C HIS A 320 20.16 -13.94 -10.39
N ILE A 321 20.54 -15.14 -9.96
CA ILE A 321 21.93 -15.51 -9.68
C ILE A 321 22.55 -16.37 -10.80
N PHE A 322 23.85 -16.21 -11.03
CA PHE A 322 24.57 -16.88 -12.10
C PHE A 322 25.78 -17.67 -11.57
N PHE A 323 25.75 -18.99 -11.72
CA PHE A 323 26.85 -19.87 -11.39
C PHE A 323 27.80 -20.03 -12.58
N ASN A 324 29.07 -19.67 -12.40
CA ASN A 324 30.16 -19.95 -13.35
C ASN A 324 29.98 -19.32 -14.75
N CYS A 325 29.32 -18.17 -14.85
CA CYS A 325 29.16 -17.39 -16.08
C CYS A 325 30.19 -16.25 -16.10
N GLU A 326 30.99 -16.10 -17.17
CA GLU A 326 31.89 -14.95 -17.34
C GLU A 326 31.09 -13.74 -17.83
N ASP A 327 31.19 -12.60 -17.14
CA ASP A 327 30.74 -11.20 -17.32
C ASP A 327 29.98 -10.73 -18.59
N ASP A 328 29.16 -11.56 -19.25
CA ASP A 328 28.46 -11.18 -20.49
C ASP A 328 26.95 -11.46 -20.45
N ASP A 329 26.32 -11.44 -19.26
CA ASP A 329 24.86 -11.35 -19.12
C ASP A 329 24.47 -10.68 -17.80
N GLY A 330 24.07 -9.40 -17.86
CA GLY A 330 23.10 -8.80 -16.93
C GLY A 330 23.54 -8.45 -15.50
N GLY A 331 24.84 -8.53 -15.18
CA GLY A 331 25.35 -7.98 -13.92
C GLY A 331 25.15 -6.46 -13.86
N GLN A 332 24.21 -6.02 -13.04
CA GLN A 332 23.98 -4.63 -12.67
C GLN A 332 25.26 -4.02 -12.06
N THR A 333 26.11 -3.49 -12.93
CA THR A 333 27.14 -2.51 -12.58
C THR A 333 27.12 -1.34 -13.57
N GLY A 334 25.93 -1.02 -14.09
CA GLY A 334 25.73 0.28 -14.73
C GLY A 334 25.91 1.35 -13.66
N SER A 335 26.69 2.39 -13.99
CA SER A 335 26.61 3.63 -13.22
C SER A 335 25.14 4.05 -13.23
N ASP A 336 24.60 4.45 -12.09
CA ASP A 336 23.33 5.15 -11.98
C ASP A 336 23.72 6.63 -11.81
N ASP A 337 23.70 7.38 -12.92
CA ASP A 337 24.25 8.74 -12.97
C ASP A 337 23.34 9.76 -12.26
N ASP A 338 22.03 9.48 -12.19
CA ASP A 338 21.05 10.35 -11.55
C ASP A 338 20.63 9.87 -10.16
N GLY A 339 20.89 8.62 -9.81
CA GLY A 339 20.74 8.04 -8.48
C GLY A 339 19.32 7.60 -8.14
N ASP A 340 18.47 7.38 -9.15
CA ASP A 340 17.06 7.03 -8.99
C ASP A 340 16.82 5.54 -8.67
N GLY A 341 17.88 4.72 -8.67
CA GLY A 341 17.82 3.28 -8.41
C GLY A 341 17.78 2.44 -9.69
N VAL A 342 17.78 3.05 -10.87
CA VAL A 342 17.76 2.38 -12.17
C VAL A 342 19.09 2.63 -12.93
N PRO A 343 19.86 1.57 -13.24
CA PRO A 343 21.11 1.72 -13.98
C PRO A 343 20.95 2.40 -15.35
N ASN A 344 21.91 3.27 -15.72
CA ASN A 344 21.90 4.06 -16.97
C ASN A 344 21.65 3.25 -18.27
N ASP A 345 21.95 1.96 -18.26
CA ASP A 345 21.81 1.07 -19.41
C ASP A 345 20.36 0.57 -19.63
N ILE A 346 19.49 0.70 -18.62
CA ILE A 346 18.06 0.41 -18.69
C ILE A 346 17.17 1.63 -18.35
N ASP A 347 17.75 2.72 -17.87
CA ASP A 347 17.08 3.99 -17.61
C ASP A 347 16.64 4.67 -18.93
N GLU A 348 15.33 4.72 -19.16
CA GLU A 348 14.66 5.44 -20.25
C GLU A 348 14.37 6.92 -19.90
N CYS A 349 14.50 7.30 -18.63
CA CYS A 349 14.21 8.62 -18.08
C CYS A 349 15.42 9.27 -17.36
N PRO A 350 16.55 9.48 -18.05
CA PRO A 350 17.76 10.02 -17.43
C PRO A 350 17.58 11.42 -16.85
N GLY A 351 17.92 11.56 -15.57
CA GLY A 351 17.77 12.75 -14.75
C GLY A 351 16.62 12.70 -13.75
N THR A 352 16.10 11.52 -13.39
CA THR A 352 15.17 11.39 -12.28
C THR A 352 15.88 11.63 -10.95
N ASP A 353 15.25 12.35 -10.01
CA ASP A 353 15.93 12.70 -8.75
C ASP A 353 16.05 11.44 -7.85
N PRO A 354 17.15 11.26 -7.11
CA PRO A 354 17.32 10.14 -6.18
C PRO A 354 16.19 10.01 -5.16
N GLY A 355 15.69 8.78 -4.97
CA GLY A 355 14.65 8.47 -3.97
C GLY A 355 13.23 8.84 -4.41
N VAL A 356 13.03 9.11 -5.69
CA VAL A 356 11.72 9.19 -6.33
C VAL A 356 11.28 7.79 -6.73
N GLU A 357 10.00 7.49 -6.55
CA GLU A 357 9.44 6.21 -6.98
C GLU A 357 9.36 6.19 -8.51
N VAL A 358 10.13 5.29 -9.13
CA VAL A 358 10.26 5.12 -10.57
C VAL A 358 9.76 3.75 -10.99
N ASP A 359 9.30 3.63 -12.22
CA ASP A 359 9.02 2.34 -12.84
C ASP A 359 10.32 1.60 -13.22
N GLU A 360 10.17 0.42 -13.82
CA GLU A 360 11.28 -0.49 -14.17
C GLU A 360 12.33 0.12 -15.12
N VAL A 361 12.05 1.29 -15.71
CA VAL A 361 12.94 1.99 -16.65
C VAL A 361 13.29 3.41 -16.19
N GLY A 362 13.21 3.70 -14.89
CA GLY A 362 13.66 4.99 -14.32
C GLY A 362 12.64 6.12 -14.47
N CYS A 363 11.42 5.82 -14.92
CA CYS A 363 10.40 6.83 -15.17
C CYS A 363 9.46 6.96 -13.96
N GLU A 364 9.48 8.14 -13.33
CA GLU A 364 8.55 8.49 -12.23
C GLU A 364 7.07 8.36 -12.62
N SER A 365 6.28 7.72 -11.75
CA SER A 365 4.82 7.74 -11.84
C SER A 365 4.28 9.12 -11.47
N ILE A 366 3.51 9.74 -12.38
CA ILE A 366 2.89 11.09 -12.17
C ILE A 366 1.80 11.10 -11.08
N GLN A 367 1.56 9.96 -10.44
CA GLN A 367 0.68 9.85 -9.28
C GLN A 367 1.36 10.21 -7.96
N VAL A 368 2.69 10.36 -7.94
CA VAL A 368 3.46 10.76 -6.76
C VAL A 368 3.35 12.28 -6.55
N PRO A 369 2.69 12.74 -5.48
CA PRO A 369 2.50 14.17 -5.23
C PRO A 369 3.81 14.90 -4.88
N GLY A 370 3.94 16.18 -5.25
CA GLY A 370 4.98 17.10 -4.74
C GLY A 370 6.21 17.31 -5.63
N ARG A 371 6.27 16.70 -6.81
CA ARG A 371 7.15 17.09 -7.93
C ARG A 371 6.33 17.40 -9.19
N ASP A 372 5.05 17.70 -8.97
CA ASP A 372 4.03 17.90 -9.97
C ASP A 372 3.56 19.35 -10.05
N ILE A 373 3.04 19.71 -11.21
CA ILE A 373 2.27 20.93 -11.40
C ILE A 373 0.81 20.60 -11.71
N VAL A 374 -0.09 21.10 -10.87
CA VAL A 374 -1.53 21.01 -11.08
C VAL A 374 -1.97 22.24 -11.87
N VAL A 375 -2.56 22.02 -13.05
CA VAL A 375 -3.04 23.09 -13.94
C VAL A 375 -4.57 23.11 -13.94
N LEU A 376 -5.13 24.21 -13.46
CA LEU A 376 -6.56 24.46 -13.42
C LEU A 376 -6.84 25.75 -14.18
N ASN A 377 -7.51 25.64 -15.32
CA ASN A 377 -7.80 26.78 -16.20
C ASN A 377 -9.21 27.33 -16.04
N ASP A 378 -9.64 27.36 -14.79
CA ASP A 378 -10.91 27.90 -14.31
C ASP A 378 -10.73 28.35 -12.85
N ILE A 379 -10.80 29.65 -12.59
CA ILE A 379 -10.59 30.21 -11.24
C ILE A 379 -11.79 30.00 -10.33
N ASN A 380 -12.94 29.67 -10.92
CA ASN A 380 -14.19 29.49 -10.24
C ASN A 380 -14.31 28.09 -9.63
N VAL A 381 -13.51 27.11 -10.07
CA VAL A 381 -13.53 25.73 -9.50
C VAL A 381 -13.25 25.68 -8.00
N ILE A 382 -12.61 26.72 -7.45
CA ILE A 382 -12.33 26.88 -6.01
C ILE A 382 -12.96 28.15 -5.40
N ASP A 383 -13.91 28.77 -6.08
CA ASP A 383 -14.58 29.96 -5.54
C ASP A 383 -15.77 29.63 -4.64
N ASN A 384 -16.24 30.63 -3.89
CA ASN A 384 -17.33 30.48 -2.93
C ASN A 384 -18.64 29.97 -3.55
N THR A 385 -18.82 30.07 -4.87
CA THR A 385 -20.00 29.54 -5.56
C THR A 385 -19.82 28.06 -5.83
N ALA A 386 -18.70 27.65 -6.45
CA ALA A 386 -18.44 26.24 -6.71
C ALA A 386 -18.25 25.44 -5.42
N MET A 387 -17.61 26.02 -4.40
CA MET A 387 -17.40 25.40 -3.09
C MET A 387 -18.69 25.21 -2.25
N GLN A 388 -19.87 25.55 -2.78
CA GLN A 388 -21.15 25.08 -2.21
C GLN A 388 -21.39 23.60 -2.51
N ASP A 389 -20.75 23.08 -3.56
CA ASP A 389 -20.66 21.66 -3.88
C ASP A 389 -19.68 20.98 -2.89
N PRO A 390 -20.13 19.98 -2.11
CA PRO A 390 -19.27 19.20 -1.22
C PRO A 390 -18.10 18.52 -1.94
N ASP A 391 -18.24 18.20 -3.22
CA ASP A 391 -17.20 17.50 -3.96
C ASP A 391 -16.09 18.46 -4.42
N ASN A 392 -16.39 19.74 -4.68
CA ASN A 392 -15.37 20.79 -4.82
C ASN A 392 -14.60 21.00 -3.50
N VAL A 393 -15.28 20.89 -2.36
CA VAL A 393 -14.61 20.91 -1.04
C VAL A 393 -13.69 19.70 -0.89
N GLN A 394 -14.14 18.50 -1.27
CA GLN A 394 -13.33 17.29 -1.21
C GLN A 394 -12.12 17.35 -2.15
N PHE A 395 -12.30 17.83 -3.38
CA PHE A 395 -11.24 18.09 -4.36
C PHE A 395 -10.14 18.97 -3.77
N VAL A 396 -10.51 20.07 -3.11
CA VAL A 396 -9.59 20.95 -2.40
C VAL A 396 -8.83 20.24 -1.28
N LYS A 397 -9.51 19.41 -0.48
CA LYS A 397 -8.87 18.64 0.60
C LYS A 397 -7.80 17.72 0.04
N ASN A 398 -8.12 16.98 -1.02
CA ASN A 398 -7.17 16.09 -1.68
C ASN A 398 -5.99 16.86 -2.32
N LEU A 399 -6.25 18.08 -2.81
CA LEU A 399 -5.22 18.93 -3.39
C LEU A 399 -4.13 19.31 -2.37
N VAL A 400 -4.53 19.49 -1.09
CA VAL A 400 -3.61 19.89 0.00
C VAL A 400 -3.10 18.73 0.85
N ASN A 401 -3.90 17.68 1.03
CA ASN A 401 -3.55 16.50 1.81
C ASN A 401 -2.84 15.49 0.92
N PHE A 402 -1.55 15.69 0.73
CA PHE A 402 -0.68 14.77 0.04
C PHE A 402 0.59 14.48 0.82
N THR A 403 1.13 13.29 0.57
CA THR A 403 2.47 12.88 1.01
C THR A 403 3.41 12.96 -0.18
N THR A 404 4.65 13.38 0.06
CA THR A 404 5.68 13.54 -0.97
C THR A 404 7.03 13.12 -0.39
N SER A 405 7.96 12.70 -1.25
CA SER A 405 9.35 12.57 -0.89
C SER A 405 10.01 13.96 -0.82
N GLY A 406 10.99 14.14 0.05
CA GLY A 406 11.75 15.39 0.16
C GLY A 406 11.40 16.27 1.37
N SER A 407 12.20 17.33 1.53
CA SER A 407 12.24 18.15 2.75
C SER A 407 10.93 18.92 3.05
N ARG A 408 10.06 19.10 2.04
CA ARG A 408 8.79 19.84 2.16
C ARG A 408 7.60 18.96 2.58
N ASN A 409 7.79 17.65 2.74
CA ASN A 409 6.70 16.75 3.14
C ASN A 409 6.00 17.18 4.45
N ASN A 410 6.79 17.69 5.41
CA ASN A 410 6.30 18.19 6.69
C ASN A 410 5.97 19.70 6.69
N GLY A 411 6.06 20.37 5.54
CA GLY A 411 5.74 21.80 5.44
C GLY A 411 4.24 22.05 5.71
N SER A 412 3.96 23.16 6.37
CA SER A 412 2.61 23.49 6.86
C SER A 412 2.05 24.80 6.29
N THR A 413 2.74 25.42 5.32
CA THR A 413 2.30 26.68 4.71
C THR A 413 1.77 26.48 3.28
N PHE A 414 0.57 26.98 3.02
CA PHE A 414 -0.01 27.18 1.69
C PHE A 414 0.22 28.65 1.27
N MET A 415 1.00 28.87 0.22
CA MET A 415 1.33 30.20 -0.28
C MET A 415 0.51 30.56 -1.53
N PHE A 416 -0.19 31.69 -1.50
CA PHE A 416 -0.82 32.28 -2.69
C PHE A 416 0.06 33.39 -3.25
N ASP A 417 0.40 33.30 -4.53
CA ASP A 417 1.03 34.41 -5.26
C ASP A 417 0.01 35.10 -6.18
N PHE A 418 -0.45 36.28 -5.74
CA PHE A 418 -1.27 37.21 -6.52
C PHE A 418 -0.41 38.23 -7.30
N GLY A 419 0.87 37.93 -7.49
CA GLY A 419 1.85 38.74 -8.17
C GLY A 419 1.78 38.69 -9.68
N ARG A 420 2.91 38.98 -10.34
CA ARG A 420 3.07 38.88 -11.81
C ARG A 420 2.03 39.66 -12.62
N GLY A 421 1.53 40.77 -12.09
CA GLY A 421 0.47 41.56 -12.74
C GLY A 421 -0.87 40.82 -12.83
N SER A 422 -1.13 39.90 -11.91
CA SER A 422 -2.30 39.03 -11.89
C SER A 422 -3.62 39.77 -12.08
N SER A 423 -4.50 39.20 -12.90
CA SER A 423 -5.90 39.64 -13.01
C SER A 423 -6.73 39.27 -11.77
N CYS A 424 -6.16 38.45 -10.88
CA CYS A 424 -6.80 37.91 -9.67
C CYS A 424 -6.32 38.58 -8.37
N GLY A 425 -5.76 39.80 -8.42
CA GLY A 425 -5.23 40.51 -7.25
C GLY A 425 -6.24 40.77 -6.11
N SER A 426 -7.53 40.49 -6.31
CA SER A 426 -8.60 40.60 -5.31
C SER A 426 -9.37 39.27 -5.07
N CYS A 427 -8.89 38.15 -5.60
CA CYS A 427 -9.59 36.86 -5.53
C CYS A 427 -9.57 36.21 -4.13
N ALA A 428 -8.74 36.71 -3.20
CA ALA A 428 -8.73 36.23 -1.83
C ALA A 428 -10.13 36.24 -1.17
N GLY A 429 -10.98 37.22 -1.53
CA GLY A 429 -12.36 37.28 -1.02
C GLY A 429 -13.32 36.29 -1.69
N THR A 430 -13.11 35.98 -2.98
CA THR A 430 -13.93 35.00 -3.71
C THR A 430 -13.53 33.56 -3.38
N TRP A 431 -12.34 33.35 -2.81
CA TRP A 431 -11.84 32.05 -2.37
C TRP A 431 -11.91 31.87 -0.84
N SER A 432 -12.75 32.64 -0.12
CA SER A 432 -12.82 32.54 1.34
C SER A 432 -13.16 31.13 1.83
N THR A 433 -14.09 30.43 1.16
CA THR A 433 -14.46 29.07 1.54
C THR A 433 -13.31 28.08 1.32
N MET A 434 -12.62 28.15 0.17
CA MET A 434 -11.39 27.39 -0.08
C MET A 434 -10.35 27.63 1.01
N ARG A 435 -10.12 28.89 1.37
CA ARG A 435 -9.16 29.26 2.41
C ARG A 435 -9.54 28.71 3.80
N ASP A 436 -10.82 28.73 4.14
CA ASP A 436 -11.32 28.10 5.37
C ASP A 436 -11.07 26.59 5.37
N VAL A 437 -11.23 25.91 4.23
CA VAL A 437 -10.91 24.47 4.09
C VAL A 437 -9.42 24.23 4.27
N VAL A 438 -8.55 24.98 3.58
CA VAL A 438 -7.09 24.87 3.72
C VAL A 438 -6.64 25.04 5.17
N GLN A 439 -7.19 26.03 5.88
CA GLN A 439 -6.90 26.23 7.31
C GLN A 439 -7.48 25.12 8.19
N GLY A 440 -8.63 24.57 7.81
CA GLY A 440 -9.25 23.42 8.47
C GLY A 440 -8.40 22.15 8.38
N GLU A 441 -7.70 21.96 7.25
CA GLU A 441 -6.71 20.87 7.05
C GLU A 441 -5.35 21.16 7.72
N GLY A 442 -5.24 22.25 8.50
CA GLY A 442 -4.07 22.53 9.34
C GLY A 442 -3.00 23.42 8.70
N PHE A 443 -3.21 23.91 7.48
CA PHE A 443 -2.25 24.79 6.81
C PHE A 443 -2.35 26.24 7.29
N THR A 444 -1.20 26.89 7.45
CA THR A 444 -1.14 28.35 7.54
C THR A 444 -1.16 28.95 6.13
N ILE A 445 -1.80 30.11 5.96
CA ILE A 445 -1.88 30.78 4.66
C ILE A 445 -0.92 31.96 4.62
N SER A 446 -0.10 32.02 3.56
CA SER A 446 0.77 33.14 3.22
C SER A 446 0.34 33.77 1.90
N ASP A 447 -0.01 35.04 1.89
CA ASP A 447 -0.30 35.77 0.65
C ASP A 447 0.89 36.66 0.27
N ILE A 448 1.34 36.51 -0.97
CA ILE A 448 2.36 37.37 -1.57
C ILE A 448 1.84 38.01 -2.86
N SER A 449 2.53 39.06 -3.29
CA SER A 449 2.33 39.68 -4.60
C SER A 449 3.71 39.90 -5.22
N SER A 450 4.21 38.85 -5.88
CA SER A 450 5.52 38.87 -6.51
C SER A 450 5.59 39.89 -7.67
N SER A 451 6.74 40.52 -7.84
CA SER A 451 7.06 41.32 -9.04
C SER A 451 8.18 40.64 -9.83
N SER A 452 8.49 41.14 -11.03
CA SER A 452 9.53 40.53 -11.87
C SER A 452 10.88 40.42 -11.17
N GLY A 453 11.35 39.20 -10.95
CA GLY A 453 12.64 38.90 -10.33
C GLY A 453 12.62 38.93 -8.79
N THR A 454 11.48 38.69 -8.15
CA THR A 454 11.39 38.68 -6.68
C THR A 454 11.06 37.32 -6.07
N LEU A 455 10.52 36.37 -6.84
CA LEU A 455 10.27 35.01 -6.36
C LEU A 455 11.53 34.15 -6.52
N THR A 456 12.62 34.57 -5.89
CA THR A 456 13.95 33.93 -6.01
C THR A 456 14.33 33.10 -4.80
N SER A 457 13.42 33.00 -3.82
CA SER A 457 13.53 32.12 -2.65
C SER A 457 12.13 31.82 -2.13
N ILE A 458 11.90 30.59 -1.65
CA ILE A 458 10.66 30.15 -1.03
C ILE A 458 10.99 29.60 0.36
N ASP A 459 10.26 30.03 1.38
CA ASP A 459 10.48 29.58 2.76
C ASP A 459 10.35 28.06 2.86
N SER A 460 11.19 27.42 3.67
CA SER A 460 11.25 25.95 3.80
C SER A 460 9.96 25.33 4.33
N ASP A 461 9.14 26.09 5.07
CA ASP A 461 7.84 25.59 5.58
C ASP A 461 6.71 25.66 4.53
N VAL A 462 6.93 26.32 3.39
CA VAL A 462 5.96 26.31 2.28
C VAL A 462 5.92 24.91 1.66
N LYS A 463 4.75 24.27 1.68
CA LYS A 463 4.52 22.98 1.03
C LYS A 463 3.80 23.13 -0.31
N ILE A 464 2.99 24.17 -0.46
CA ILE A 464 2.17 24.41 -1.65
C ILE A 464 2.29 25.86 -2.07
N ILE A 465 2.49 26.10 -3.37
CA ILE A 465 2.39 27.42 -3.97
C ILE A 465 1.31 27.46 -5.05
N LEU A 466 0.38 28.40 -4.95
CA LEU A 466 -0.62 28.67 -5.99
C LEU A 466 -0.28 29.96 -6.71
N LEU A 467 -0.01 29.86 -8.02
CA LEU A 467 0.27 30.96 -8.92
C LEU A 467 -1.05 31.44 -9.55
N ALA A 468 -1.59 32.57 -9.07
CA ALA A 468 -2.91 33.02 -9.47
C ALA A 468 -2.86 33.93 -10.72
N LEU A 469 -3.28 33.42 -11.89
CA LEU A 469 -3.43 34.13 -13.17
C LEU A 469 -2.30 35.12 -13.49
N PRO A 470 -1.02 34.69 -13.55
CA PRO A 470 0.07 35.59 -13.86
C PRO A 470 -0.08 36.21 -15.26
N ASN A 471 0.17 37.52 -15.40
CA ASN A 471 0.17 38.24 -16.68
C ASN A 471 1.57 38.71 -17.11
N VAL A 472 2.61 38.29 -16.38
CA VAL A 472 4.01 38.61 -16.65
C VAL A 472 4.84 37.34 -16.53
N GLN A 473 5.56 36.97 -17.60
CA GLN A 473 6.43 35.79 -17.65
C GLN A 473 7.48 35.80 -16.54
N TYR A 474 7.71 34.66 -15.89
CA TYR A 474 8.74 34.47 -14.87
C TYR A 474 10.16 34.58 -15.44
N THR A 475 11.09 35.09 -14.65
CA THR A 475 12.50 35.15 -15.04
C THR A 475 13.16 33.78 -14.93
N LEU A 476 14.35 33.61 -15.53
CA LEU A 476 15.15 32.38 -15.40
C LEU A 476 15.39 31.98 -13.94
N GLU A 477 15.74 32.95 -13.10
CA GLU A 477 16.00 32.72 -11.67
C GLU A 477 14.74 32.24 -10.95
N GLU A 478 13.58 32.85 -11.24
CA GLU A 478 12.31 32.46 -10.62
C GLU A 478 11.85 31.07 -11.08
N ILE A 479 12.06 30.71 -12.35
CA ILE A 479 11.79 29.35 -12.85
C ILE A 479 12.66 28.34 -12.11
N ASN A 480 13.97 28.59 -11.98
CA ASN A 480 14.86 27.69 -11.26
C ASN A 480 14.52 27.61 -9.76
N THR A 481 14.05 28.69 -9.14
CA THR A 481 13.52 28.65 -7.76
C THR A 481 12.30 27.76 -7.65
N LEU A 482 11.37 27.80 -8.61
CA LEU A 482 10.18 26.95 -8.62
C LEU A 482 10.53 25.49 -8.91
N LYS A 483 11.47 25.22 -9.82
CA LYS A 483 12.00 23.87 -10.07
C LYS A 483 12.65 23.27 -8.81
N GLN A 484 13.47 24.05 -8.11
CA GLN A 484 14.05 23.64 -6.82
C GLN A 484 12.97 23.39 -5.76
N PHE A 485 11.95 24.26 -5.69
CA PHE A 485 10.84 24.05 -4.77
C PHE A 485 10.12 22.72 -5.04
N ALA A 486 9.90 22.38 -6.32
CA ALA A 486 9.35 21.10 -6.72
C ALA A 486 10.29 19.94 -6.34
N SER A 487 11.59 20.03 -6.64
CA SER A 487 12.58 18.99 -6.30
C SER A 487 12.66 18.68 -4.80
N GLU A 488 12.25 19.62 -3.94
CA GLU A 488 12.22 19.47 -2.49
C GLU A 488 10.90 18.85 -1.97
N GLY A 489 9.98 18.44 -2.85
CA GLY A 489 8.66 17.88 -2.53
C GLY A 489 7.53 18.92 -2.50
N GLY A 490 7.73 20.09 -3.11
CA GLY A 490 6.74 21.17 -3.13
C GLY A 490 5.74 21.07 -4.29
N ARG A 491 4.44 21.15 -4.03
CA ARG A 491 3.41 21.19 -5.10
C ARG A 491 3.19 22.60 -5.65
N ILE A 492 3.22 22.73 -6.98
CA ILE A 492 2.86 23.96 -7.68
C ILE A 492 1.45 23.83 -8.25
N ILE A 493 0.58 24.81 -7.98
CA ILE A 493 -0.72 24.94 -8.63
C ILE A 493 -0.65 26.16 -9.55
N PHE A 494 -0.81 25.96 -10.84
CA PHE A 494 -0.99 27.03 -11.79
C PHE A 494 -2.48 27.25 -12.04
N MET A 495 -2.98 28.39 -11.59
CA MET A 495 -4.38 28.76 -11.74
C MET A 495 -4.51 29.73 -12.92
N GLY A 496 -4.87 29.19 -14.08
CA GLY A 496 -5.19 29.96 -15.28
C GLY A 496 -6.67 30.32 -15.35
N GLU A 497 -7.19 30.55 -16.56
CA GLU A 497 -8.62 30.82 -16.80
C GLU A 497 -8.97 30.60 -18.30
N HIS A 498 -10.26 30.51 -18.64
CA HIS A 498 -10.78 30.43 -19.99
C HIS A 498 -10.31 31.58 -20.91
N GLU A 499 -10.23 31.33 -22.21
CA GLU A 499 -9.69 32.28 -23.20
C GLU A 499 -10.40 33.63 -23.21
N GLY A 500 -11.71 33.64 -22.93
CA GLY A 500 -12.51 34.86 -22.90
C GLY A 500 -12.12 35.84 -21.79
N PHE A 501 -11.54 35.34 -20.70
CA PHE A 501 -11.12 36.15 -19.55
C PHE A 501 -9.60 36.26 -19.45
N TYR A 502 -8.85 35.16 -19.60
CA TYR A 502 -7.38 35.21 -19.54
C TYR A 502 -6.77 35.83 -20.80
N GLY A 503 -7.46 35.68 -21.93
CA GLY A 503 -7.01 36.12 -23.25
C GLY A 503 -5.87 35.28 -23.80
N SER A 504 -5.62 35.42 -25.11
CA SER A 504 -4.52 34.73 -25.79
C SER A 504 -3.13 35.11 -25.25
N SER A 505 -3.00 36.30 -24.65
CA SER A 505 -1.75 36.71 -23.98
C SER A 505 -1.53 35.96 -22.67
N GLY A 506 -2.59 35.72 -21.88
CA GLY A 506 -2.52 34.96 -20.63
C GLY A 506 -2.19 33.49 -20.89
N ILE A 507 -2.92 32.87 -21.82
CA ILE A 507 -2.65 31.50 -22.29
C ILE A 507 -1.22 31.37 -22.82
N GLY A 508 -0.72 32.38 -23.54
CA GLY A 508 0.67 32.40 -24.00
C GLY A 508 1.69 32.48 -22.86
N ILE A 509 1.35 33.08 -21.73
CA ILE A 509 2.20 33.15 -20.54
C ILE A 509 2.19 31.82 -19.78
N GLU A 510 1.03 31.21 -19.62
CA GLU A 510 0.88 29.87 -19.04
C GLU A 510 1.69 28.84 -19.84
N ASN A 511 1.47 28.74 -21.15
CA ASN A 511 2.21 27.79 -21.99
C ASN A 511 3.72 28.05 -21.97
N GLN A 512 4.15 29.32 -21.92
CA GLN A 512 5.56 29.63 -21.79
C GLN A 512 6.12 29.22 -20.41
N PHE A 513 5.33 29.34 -19.34
CA PHE A 513 5.69 28.87 -18.01
C PHE A 513 5.82 27.35 -17.97
N LEU A 514 4.83 26.61 -18.48
CA LEU A 514 4.83 25.15 -18.56
C LEU A 514 6.06 24.63 -19.31
N VAL A 515 6.36 25.21 -20.47
CA VAL A 515 7.57 24.85 -21.24
C VAL A 515 8.86 25.15 -20.46
N ASN A 516 8.92 26.22 -19.67
CA ASN A 516 10.10 26.56 -18.88
C ASN A 516 10.27 25.70 -17.63
N ILE A 517 9.17 25.21 -17.04
CA ILE A 517 9.22 24.24 -15.94
C ILE A 517 9.46 22.80 -16.45
N GLY A 518 9.45 22.61 -17.77
CA GLY A 518 9.68 21.33 -18.44
C GLY A 518 8.45 20.44 -18.56
N ALA A 519 7.27 20.97 -18.23
CA ALA A 519 6.00 20.29 -18.48
C ALA A 519 5.66 20.25 -19.98
N VAL A 520 5.04 19.16 -20.42
CA VAL A 520 4.64 18.95 -21.83
C VAL A 520 3.18 19.38 -22.08
N LEU A 521 2.39 19.50 -21.00
CA LEU A 521 1.00 19.95 -21.00
C LEU A 521 0.84 21.31 -21.67
N PHE A 522 -0.23 21.45 -22.46
CA PHE A 522 -0.46 22.64 -23.27
C PHE A 522 -1.90 23.15 -23.20
N ASN A 523 -2.08 24.43 -22.89
CA ASN A 523 -3.39 25.10 -22.94
C ASN A 523 -3.71 25.57 -24.37
N THR A 524 -4.82 25.07 -24.93
CA THR A 524 -5.31 25.39 -26.28
C THR A 524 -6.39 26.48 -26.30
N GLY A 525 -6.83 26.96 -25.13
CA GLY A 525 -7.83 28.01 -24.98
C GLY A 525 -9.27 27.49 -25.05
N GLY A 526 -10.18 28.34 -25.51
CA GLY A 526 -11.62 28.04 -25.51
C GLY A 526 -12.38 28.56 -24.29
N SER A 527 -13.69 28.30 -24.28
CA SER A 527 -14.60 28.66 -23.18
C SER A 527 -15.64 27.55 -23.09
N ILE A 528 -15.30 26.52 -22.32
CA ILE A 528 -16.05 25.27 -22.21
C ILE A 528 -16.87 25.25 -20.92
N ASP A 529 -18.07 24.68 -21.00
CA ASP A 529 -18.98 24.46 -19.85
C ASP A 529 -19.24 25.70 -18.98
N CYS A 530 -19.48 26.83 -19.64
CA CYS A 530 -19.62 28.10 -18.94
C CYS A 530 -20.98 28.26 -18.25
N GLY A 531 -20.97 28.66 -16.98
CA GLY A 531 -22.15 29.00 -16.20
C GLY A 531 -22.34 28.22 -14.89
N TYR A 532 -21.27 27.79 -14.22
CA TYR A 532 -21.34 26.90 -13.03
C TYR A 532 -22.00 25.56 -13.36
N VAL A 533 -21.39 24.84 -14.31
CA VAL A 533 -21.82 23.52 -14.74
C VAL A 533 -21.26 22.49 -13.77
N GLU A 534 -22.12 21.59 -13.30
CA GLU A 534 -21.73 20.40 -12.56
C GLU A 534 -21.32 19.32 -13.57
N LEU A 535 -20.03 18.96 -13.57
CA LEU A 535 -19.49 17.89 -14.39
C LEU A 535 -19.96 16.54 -13.86
N PRO A 536 -20.41 15.63 -14.74
CA PRO A 536 -20.90 14.33 -14.32
C PRO A 536 -19.72 13.41 -13.93
N THR A 537 -20.01 12.36 -13.15
CA THR A 537 -18.98 11.44 -12.62
C THR A 537 -18.11 10.81 -13.70
N GLU A 538 -18.66 10.51 -14.87
CA GLU A 538 -17.89 9.98 -16.00
C GLU A 538 -16.81 10.94 -16.55
N SER A 539 -16.90 12.24 -16.22
CA SER A 539 -15.91 13.23 -16.60
C SER A 539 -14.70 13.24 -15.67
N ASN A 540 -14.80 12.69 -14.46
CA ASN A 540 -13.69 12.62 -13.50
C ASN A 540 -12.77 11.42 -13.82
N ARG A 541 -11.49 11.51 -13.45
CA ARG A 541 -10.49 10.44 -13.62
C ARG A 541 -9.96 9.96 -12.29
N VAL A 542 -9.55 8.69 -12.24
CA VAL A 542 -9.01 8.08 -11.02
C VAL A 542 -7.64 8.67 -10.75
N HIS A 543 -7.56 9.50 -9.71
CA HIS A 543 -6.35 10.16 -9.26
C HIS A 543 -6.49 10.49 -7.78
N PRO A 544 -5.42 10.51 -6.96
CA PRO A 544 -5.50 10.92 -5.55
C PRO A 544 -6.22 12.26 -5.34
N ILE A 545 -5.96 13.25 -6.19
CA ILE A 545 -6.65 14.57 -6.15
C ILE A 545 -8.18 14.44 -6.37
N MET A 546 -8.64 13.44 -7.10
CA MET A 546 -10.06 13.21 -7.42
C MET A 546 -10.72 12.15 -6.50
N GLN A 547 -10.01 11.66 -5.47
CA GLN A 547 -10.53 10.62 -4.59
C GLN A 547 -11.81 11.07 -3.87
N GLY A 548 -12.90 10.33 -4.07
CA GLY A 548 -14.20 10.64 -3.47
C GLY A 548 -14.92 11.86 -4.07
N VAL A 549 -14.48 12.35 -5.24
CA VAL A 549 -15.15 13.43 -6.00
C VAL A 549 -16.08 12.80 -7.03
N GLU A 550 -17.39 12.83 -6.80
CA GLU A 550 -18.39 12.24 -7.70
C GLU A 550 -18.84 13.25 -8.77
N THR A 551 -19.03 14.51 -8.41
CA THR A 551 -19.32 15.62 -9.32
C THR A 551 -18.31 16.74 -9.12
N LEU A 552 -18.13 17.60 -10.13
CA LEU A 552 -17.26 18.77 -9.97
C LEU A 552 -17.90 19.99 -10.62
N THR A 553 -18.21 21.00 -9.81
CA THR A 553 -18.76 22.27 -10.29
C THR A 553 -17.66 23.17 -10.85
N ILE A 554 -17.76 23.56 -12.12
CA ILE A 554 -16.81 24.44 -12.81
C ILE A 554 -17.52 25.68 -13.37
N GLY A 555 -16.85 26.83 -13.38
CA GLY A 555 -17.38 28.09 -13.88
C GLY A 555 -17.37 28.18 -15.40
N CYS A 556 -16.20 28.06 -16.03
CA CYS A 556 -15.94 28.13 -17.47
C CYS A 556 -14.44 27.86 -17.66
N ALA A 557 -14.05 26.87 -18.46
CA ALA A 557 -12.63 26.45 -18.52
C ALA A 557 -12.01 26.60 -19.91
N SER A 558 -10.67 26.76 -19.95
CA SER A 558 -9.87 26.47 -21.16
C SER A 558 -9.59 24.98 -21.28
N VAL A 559 -9.46 24.49 -22.53
CA VAL A 559 -9.03 23.12 -22.82
C VAL A 559 -7.51 22.99 -22.69
N ILE A 560 -7.07 21.94 -22.01
CA ILE A 560 -5.67 21.52 -21.98
C ILE A 560 -5.48 20.24 -22.80
N GLU A 561 -4.32 20.10 -23.43
CA GLU A 561 -3.85 18.89 -24.08
C GLU A 561 -2.72 18.30 -23.22
N PRO A 562 -2.97 17.18 -22.52
CA PRO A 562 -1.90 16.42 -21.85
C PRO A 562 -0.87 15.92 -22.86
N GLY A 563 0.41 16.00 -22.49
CA GLY A 563 1.52 15.39 -23.18
C GLY A 563 1.81 13.97 -22.70
N GLU A 564 2.96 13.44 -23.15
CA GLU A 564 3.52 12.21 -22.61
C GLU A 564 3.92 12.44 -21.16
N GLY A 565 3.48 11.56 -20.26
CA GLY A 565 3.71 11.72 -18.83
C GLY A 565 2.88 12.81 -18.15
N ASP A 566 1.75 13.24 -18.74
CA ASP A 566 0.80 14.11 -18.06
C ASP A 566 -0.51 13.36 -17.78
N PHE A 567 -1.23 13.76 -16.73
CA PHE A 567 -2.47 13.11 -16.30
C PHE A 567 -3.67 14.06 -16.36
N ALA A 568 -4.79 13.61 -16.94
CA ALA A 568 -6.04 14.36 -16.94
C ALA A 568 -6.81 14.15 -15.64
N LEU A 569 -7.18 15.22 -14.92
CA LEU A 569 -7.99 15.12 -13.69
C LEU A 569 -9.49 15.00 -13.99
N PHE A 570 -9.98 15.88 -14.87
CA PHE A 570 -11.38 15.90 -15.26
C PHE A 570 -11.57 16.47 -16.68
N TYR A 571 -12.63 16.00 -17.31
CA TYR A 571 -13.04 16.34 -18.67
C TYR A 571 -14.28 17.25 -18.63
N ASP A 572 -14.66 17.80 -19.79
CA ASP A 572 -15.89 18.54 -19.98
C ASP A 572 -17.14 17.67 -19.78
N SER A 573 -18.32 18.29 -19.76
CA SER A 573 -19.62 17.66 -19.55
C SER A 573 -19.99 16.63 -20.64
N THR A 574 -19.30 16.68 -21.78
CA THR A 574 -19.45 15.68 -22.86
C THR A 574 -18.41 14.56 -22.80
N ASN A 575 -17.45 14.65 -21.86
CA ASN A 575 -16.36 13.71 -21.67
C ASN A 575 -15.44 13.56 -22.91
N GLU A 576 -15.20 14.67 -23.61
CA GLU A 576 -14.39 14.75 -24.84
C GLU A 576 -13.14 15.64 -24.73
N LEU A 577 -13.16 16.65 -23.85
CA LEU A 577 -12.11 17.66 -23.71
C LEU A 577 -11.57 17.70 -22.28
N VAL A 578 -10.25 17.75 -22.08
CA VAL A 578 -9.64 17.85 -20.74
C VAL A 578 -9.68 19.30 -20.26
N LEU A 579 -10.16 19.52 -19.03
CA LEU A 579 -10.33 20.87 -18.46
C LEU A 579 -9.43 21.13 -17.24
N GLY A 580 -8.88 20.06 -16.63
CA GLY A 580 -7.91 20.15 -15.55
C GLY A 580 -6.97 18.94 -15.56
N GLY A 581 -5.72 19.13 -15.16
CA GLY A 581 -4.69 18.10 -15.28
C GLY A 581 -3.49 18.33 -14.38
N VAL A 582 -2.65 17.30 -14.32
CA VAL A 582 -1.37 17.28 -13.61
C VAL A 582 -0.28 17.01 -14.64
N ALA A 583 0.85 17.71 -14.52
CA ALA A 583 2.01 17.48 -15.36
C ALA A 583 3.26 17.27 -14.50
N LYS A 584 4.21 16.48 -15.02
CA LYS A 584 5.53 16.32 -14.42
C LYS A 584 6.34 17.61 -14.57
N ILE A 585 7.09 17.95 -13.52
CA ILE A 585 8.09 19.03 -13.58
C ILE A 585 9.47 18.39 -13.83
N ASP A 586 10.20 18.87 -14.83
CA ASP A 586 11.64 18.63 -14.91
C ASP A 586 12.30 19.54 -13.86
N THR A 587 12.81 18.94 -12.78
CA THR A 587 13.40 19.66 -11.66
C THR A 587 14.80 20.19 -11.94
N ALA A 588 15.44 19.76 -13.03
CA ALA A 588 16.80 20.15 -13.35
C ALA A 588 16.88 21.66 -13.66
N PRO A 589 17.83 22.40 -13.07
CA PRO A 589 17.96 23.83 -13.30
C PRO A 589 18.36 24.12 -14.75
N ILE A 590 17.74 25.14 -15.34
CA ILE A 590 17.99 25.56 -16.73
C ILE A 590 18.93 26.76 -16.80
N ALA A 591 19.73 26.85 -17.86
CA ALA A 591 20.68 27.94 -18.10
C ALA A 591 20.08 29.10 -18.92
N GLU A 592 18.99 28.86 -19.64
CA GLU A 592 18.24 29.86 -20.41
C GLU A 592 16.77 29.47 -20.51
N LEU A 593 15.88 30.47 -20.66
CA LEU A 593 14.45 30.22 -20.87
C LEU A 593 14.21 29.60 -22.24
N ALA A 594 13.40 28.55 -22.29
CA ALA A 594 13.04 27.86 -23.51
C ALA A 594 12.27 28.79 -24.46
N GLN A 595 12.62 28.72 -25.76
CA GLN A 595 11.92 29.47 -26.80
C GLN A 595 10.77 28.62 -27.34
N VAL A 596 9.53 29.05 -27.13
CA VAL A 596 8.37 28.41 -27.76
C VAL A 596 8.48 28.62 -29.28
N GLU A 597 8.77 27.56 -30.04
CA GLU A 597 8.78 27.67 -31.50
C GLU A 597 7.42 28.13 -32.00
N ARG A 598 7.38 29.25 -32.74
CA ARG A 598 6.17 29.82 -33.37
C ARG A 598 5.39 28.85 -34.27
N SER A 599 5.96 27.69 -34.60
CA SER A 599 5.37 26.64 -35.43
C SER A 599 4.40 25.72 -34.67
N LYS A 600 4.46 25.68 -33.33
CA LYS A 600 3.59 24.86 -32.47
C LYS A 600 2.39 25.62 -31.91
N SER A 601 1.75 26.50 -32.71
CA SER A 601 0.29 26.59 -32.52
C SER A 601 -0.26 25.23 -32.95
N ARG A 602 -0.35 24.26 -32.04
CA ARG A 602 -1.05 23.01 -32.31
C ARG A 602 -2.50 23.39 -32.62
N GLN A 603 -2.80 23.62 -33.90
CA GLN A 603 -4.17 23.50 -34.38
C GLN A 603 -4.43 22.01 -34.42
N SER A 604 -5.13 21.48 -33.41
CA SER A 604 -5.43 20.07 -33.38
C SER A 604 -6.82 19.85 -32.78
N ASN A 605 -7.74 19.42 -33.65
CA ASN A 605 -8.99 18.75 -33.28
C ASN A 605 -8.69 17.26 -33.01
N ILE A 606 -7.75 16.94 -32.13
CA ILE A 606 -7.46 15.54 -31.82
C ILE A 606 -8.39 15.12 -30.68
N LYS A 607 -9.52 14.50 -31.04
CA LYS A 607 -10.25 13.64 -30.10
C LYS A 607 -9.32 12.51 -29.68
N LEU A 608 -9.03 12.40 -28.39
CA LEU A 608 -8.31 11.25 -27.85
C LEU A 608 -9.09 9.96 -28.15
N PRO A 609 -8.44 8.85 -28.54
CA PRO A 609 -9.14 7.62 -28.87
C PRO A 609 -9.68 6.94 -27.59
N LYS A 610 -11.00 7.04 -27.38
CA LYS A 610 -11.83 6.34 -26.36
C LYS A 610 -11.73 6.88 -24.91
N PRO A 611 -12.68 7.73 -24.48
CA PRO A 611 -12.74 8.31 -23.13
C PRO A 611 -13.34 7.39 -22.04
N SER A 612 -13.39 6.07 -22.26
CA SER A 612 -14.00 5.12 -21.30
C SER A 612 -12.99 4.39 -20.40
N SER A 613 -11.71 4.77 -20.45
CA SER A 613 -10.66 4.23 -19.61
C SER A 613 -10.58 5.05 -18.32
N SER A 614 -10.83 4.43 -17.17
CA SER A 614 -10.68 5.06 -15.85
C SER A 614 -9.23 5.38 -15.50
N THR A 615 -8.26 4.89 -16.28
CA THR A 615 -6.82 5.01 -16.02
C THR A 615 -6.16 6.20 -16.73
N GLY A 616 -6.91 6.99 -17.51
CA GLY A 616 -6.36 8.21 -18.12
C GLY A 616 -5.41 8.00 -19.31
N TYR A 617 -5.22 6.75 -19.77
CA TYR A 617 -4.47 6.40 -20.99
C TYR A 617 -5.39 6.03 -22.17
#